data_AF-A0A955SWC0-F1
#
_entry.id   AF-A0A955SWC0-F1
#
_cell.length_a   1.000
_cell.length_b   1.000
_cell.length_c   1.000
_cell.angle_alpha   90.00
_cell.angle_beta   90.00
_cell.angle_gamma   90.00
#
_symmetry.space_group_name_H-M   'P 1'
#
loop_
_entity.id
_entity.type
_entity.pdbx_description
1 polymer ?
#
loop_
_entity_poly.entity_id
_entity_poly.type
_entity_poly.pdbx_seq_one_letter_code
_entity_poly.pdbx_strand_id
1 'polypeptide(L)'
;VIVARDSNDGGEHKNFVDCVFSGEECYAPAETGHRTTSISHIGNISMRLGGRELEWDPKTERFVGDGEADAMLSREQREPWTLKNVQSWVNVG
;
A
#
# COMPACT_ATOMS: atom_id res chain seq x y z
N VAL A 1 18.77 -8.04 -30.36
CA VAL A 1 18.79 -9.37 -29.71
C VAL A 1 18.19 -9.20 -28.33
N ILE A 2 16.89 -9.46 -28.17
CA ILE A 2 16.28 -9.55 -26.84
C ILE A 2 16.38 -11.01 -26.45
N VAL A 3 17.25 -11.30 -25.49
CA VAL A 3 17.32 -12.63 -24.88
C VAL A 3 16.16 -12.71 -23.90
N ALA A 4 15.15 -13.52 -24.21
CA ALA A 4 14.12 -13.87 -23.25
C ALA A 4 14.81 -14.57 -22.07
N ARG A 5 14.72 -13.97 -20.88
CA ARG A 5 15.16 -14.62 -19.65
C ARG A 5 13.95 -15.37 -19.10
N ASP A 6 13.74 -16.57 -19.61
CA ASP A 6 12.90 -17.56 -18.93
C ASP A 6 13.74 -18.10 -17.75
N SER A 7 13.83 -17.35 -16.66
CA SER A 7 14.34 -17.92 -15.42
C SER A 7 13.24 -18.81 -14.84
N ASN A 8 13.46 -20.11 -14.90
CA ASN A 8 12.65 -21.13 -14.26
C ASN A 8 12.77 -21.09 -12.71
N ASP A 9 12.80 -19.88 -12.12
CA ASP A 9 13.06 -19.60 -10.70
C ASP A 9 11.79 -19.26 -9.91
N GLY A 10 10.61 -19.39 -10.52
CA GLY A 10 9.31 -19.22 -9.86
C GLY A 10 8.95 -17.77 -9.49
N GLY A 11 9.76 -16.79 -9.88
CA GLY A 11 9.48 -15.36 -9.79
C GLY A 11 9.10 -14.86 -8.38
N GLU A 12 8.26 -13.83 -8.33
CA GLU A 12 7.76 -13.19 -7.11
C GLU A 12 7.11 -14.20 -6.16
N HIS A 13 6.38 -15.17 -6.72
CA HIS A 13 5.65 -16.17 -5.96
C HIS A 13 6.59 -17.10 -5.20
N LYS A 14 7.63 -17.60 -5.86
CA LYS A 14 8.63 -18.45 -5.20
C LYS A 14 9.44 -17.66 -4.18
N ASN A 15 9.86 -16.43 -4.51
CA ASN A 15 10.56 -15.59 -3.54
C ASN A 15 9.72 -15.35 -2.28
N PHE A 16 8.43 -15.00 -2.44
CA PHE A 16 7.54 -14.81 -1.31
C PHE A 16 7.44 -16.05 -0.43
N VAL A 17 7.23 -17.24 -1.02
CA VAL A 17 7.12 -18.50 -0.26
C VAL A 17 8.44 -18.81 0.45
N ASP A 18 9.58 -18.68 -0.22
CA ASP A 18 10.89 -18.93 0.38
C ASP A 18 11.14 -17.99 1.57
N CYS A 19 10.84 -16.69 1.43
CA CYS A 19 10.97 -15.68 2.48
C CYS A 19 10.02 -15.92 3.67
N VAL A 20 8.81 -16.42 3.43
CA VAL A 20 7.89 -16.83 4.52
C VAL A 20 8.49 -17.94 5.37
N PHE A 21 9.16 -18.91 4.74
CA PHE A 21 9.78 -20.03 5.46
C PHE A 21 11.11 -19.66 6.11
N SER A 22 11.95 -18.86 5.45
CA SER A 22 13.26 -18.47 5.96
C SER A 22 13.19 -17.33 6.97
N GLY A 23 12.15 -16.49 6.91
CA GLY A 23 12.07 -15.23 7.63
C GLY A 23 12.94 -14.11 7.05
N GLU A 24 13.58 -14.34 5.90
CA GLU A 24 14.33 -13.31 5.18
C GLU A 24 13.38 -12.34 4.46
N GLU A 25 13.90 -11.16 4.11
CA GLU A 25 13.12 -10.15 3.39
C GLU A 25 12.94 -10.53 1.90
N CYS A 26 11.75 -10.31 1.35
CA CYS A 26 11.49 -10.43 -0.09
C CYS A 26 12.36 -9.43 -0.87
N TYR A 27 12.75 -9.76 -2.12
CA TYR A 27 13.46 -8.77 -2.95
C TYR A 27 12.59 -7.55 -3.28
N ALA A 28 11.27 -7.67 -3.14
CA ALA A 28 10.31 -6.58 -3.14
C ALA A 28 9.64 -6.48 -1.75
N PRO A 29 10.24 -5.76 -0.79
CA PRO A 29 9.69 -5.60 0.54
C PRO A 29 8.33 -4.90 0.53
N ALA A 30 7.47 -5.24 1.50
CA ALA A 30 6.14 -4.65 1.61
C ALA A 30 6.18 -3.12 1.76
N GLU A 31 7.16 -2.59 2.48
CA GLU A 31 7.33 -1.14 2.68
C GLU A 31 7.61 -0.41 1.36
N THR A 32 8.43 -0.98 0.48
CA THR A 32 8.70 -0.43 -0.85
C THR A 32 7.42 -0.37 -1.68
N GLY A 33 6.59 -1.43 -1.63
CA GLY A 33 5.28 -1.46 -2.28
C GLY A 33 4.33 -0.39 -1.74
N HIS A 34 4.27 -0.24 -0.42
CA HIS A 34 3.47 0.78 0.25
C HIS A 34 3.86 2.19 -0.20
N ARG A 35 5.15 2.54 -0.10
CA ARG A 35 5.65 3.88 -0.46
C ARG A 35 5.42 4.22 -1.94
N THR A 36 5.58 3.24 -2.83
CA THR A 36 5.30 3.42 -4.27
C THR A 36 3.81 3.71 -4.51
N THR A 37 2.94 2.99 -3.79
CA THR A 37 1.48 3.14 -3.90
C THR A 37 1.00 4.48 -3.34
N SER A 38 1.60 4.97 -2.25
CA SER A 38 1.28 6.28 -1.66
C SER A 38 1.36 7.41 -2.69
N ILE A 39 2.40 7.43 -3.54
CA ILE A 39 2.57 8.45 -4.58
C ILE A 39 1.41 8.44 -5.58
N SER A 40 0.95 7.25 -5.99
CA SER A 40 -0.19 7.12 -6.90
C SER A 40 -1.49 7.62 -6.27
N HIS A 41 -1.70 7.40 -4.97
CA HIS A 41 -2.84 7.94 -4.26
C HIS A 41 -2.78 9.46 -4.10
N ILE A 42 -1.62 10.02 -3.78
CA ILE A 42 -1.42 11.47 -3.70
C ILE A 42 -1.77 12.15 -5.03
N GLY A 43 -1.28 11.61 -6.15
CA GLY A 43 -1.61 12.12 -7.49
C GLY A 43 -3.12 12.06 -7.78
N ASN A 44 -3.77 10.94 -7.44
CA ASN A 44 -5.22 10.81 -7.59
C ASN A 44 -6.01 11.81 -6.74
N ILE A 45 -5.56 12.08 -5.50
CA ILE A 45 -6.19 13.06 -4.61
C ILE A 45 -6.01 14.47 -5.16
N SER A 46 -4.80 14.83 -5.59
CA SER A 46 -4.52 16.11 -6.25
C SER A 46 -5.45 16.32 -7.46
N MET A 47 -5.59 15.33 -8.34
CA MET A 47 -6.50 15.40 -9.49
C MET A 47 -7.96 15.61 -9.08
N ARG A 48 -8.44 14.92 -8.04
CA ARG A 48 -9.82 15.10 -7.53
C ARG A 48 -10.07 16.48 -6.95
N LEU A 49 -9.04 17.10 -6.39
CA LEU A 49 -9.06 18.46 -5.83
C LEU A 49 -8.74 19.54 -6.87
N GLY A 50 -8.98 19.26 -8.16
CA GLY A 50 -8.81 20.21 -9.25
C GLY A 50 -7.36 20.36 -9.75
N GLY A 51 -6.49 19.39 -9.45
CA GLY A 51 -5.09 19.38 -9.90
C GLY A 51 -4.18 20.32 -9.10
N ARG A 52 -4.60 20.74 -7.90
CA ARG A 52 -3.77 21.59 -7.03
C ARG A 52 -2.60 20.81 -6.44
N GLU A 53 -1.51 21.53 -6.18
CA GLU A 53 -0.34 20.99 -5.49
C GLU A 53 -0.70 20.59 -4.05
N LEU A 54 -0.14 19.47 -3.59
CA LEU A 54 -0.33 18.92 -2.25
C LEU A 54 1.04 18.63 -1.65
N GLU A 55 1.28 19.12 -0.44
CA GLU A 55 2.49 18.83 0.33
C GLU A 55 2.26 17.61 1.21
N TRP A 56 3.16 16.62 1.12
CA TRP A 56 3.04 15.33 1.81
C TRP A 56 4.15 15.12 2.84
N ASP A 57 3.79 14.78 4.07
CA ASP A 57 4.74 14.30 5.08
C ASP A 57 4.83 12.75 5.02
N PRO A 58 5.94 12.18 4.52
CA PRO A 58 6.10 10.73 4.42
C PRO A 58 6.36 10.03 5.76
N LYS A 59 6.55 10.76 6.85
CA LYS A 59 6.72 10.19 8.19
C LYS A 59 5.38 9.97 8.87
N THR A 60 4.47 10.94 8.77
CA THR A 60 3.13 10.84 9.37
C THR A 60 2.08 10.32 8.40
N GLU A 61 2.42 10.27 7.11
CA GLU A 61 1.52 9.94 6.00
C GLU A 61 0.28 10.84 5.99
N ARG A 62 0.54 12.15 6.00
CA ARG A 62 -0.48 13.21 6.03
C ARG A 62 -0.14 14.32 5.08
N PHE A 63 -1.17 15.04 4.63
CA PHE A 63 -0.98 16.27 3.90
C PHE A 63 -0.74 17.44 4.86
N VAL A 64 0.29 18.25 4.59
CA VAL A 64 0.68 19.35 5.49
C VAL A 64 -0.40 20.45 5.44
N GLY A 65 -1.12 20.60 6.55
CA GLY A 65 -2.14 21.65 6.70
C GLY A 65 -3.39 21.49 5.85
N ASP A 66 -3.65 20.29 5.31
CA ASP A 66 -4.71 20.06 4.32
C ASP A 66 -5.73 19.00 4.77
N GLY A 67 -6.70 19.45 5.57
CA GLY A 67 -7.75 18.57 6.10
C GLY A 67 -8.69 18.00 5.04
N GLU A 68 -8.86 18.68 3.90
CA GLU A 68 -9.69 18.21 2.79
C GLU A 68 -9.02 17.03 2.07
N ALA A 69 -7.73 17.14 1.78
CA ALA A 69 -6.95 16.05 1.20
C ALA A 69 -6.80 14.88 2.19
N ASP A 70 -6.57 15.16 3.48
CA ASP A 70 -6.49 14.13 4.53
C ASP A 70 -7.79 13.33 4.69
N ALA A 71 -8.96 13.97 4.47
CA ALA A 71 -10.25 13.28 4.50
C ALA A 71 -10.39 12.23 3.38
N MET A 72 -9.59 12.32 2.31
CA MET A 72 -9.57 11.35 1.21
C MET A 72 -8.60 10.19 1.40
N LEU A 73 -7.77 10.18 2.46
CA LEU A 73 -6.82 9.09 2.75
C LEU A 73 -7.51 7.78 3.14
N SER A 74 -8.77 7.85 3.54
CA SER A 74 -9.59 6.68 3.85
C SER A 74 -11.00 6.86 3.31
N ARG A 75 -11.69 5.74 3.17
CA ARG A 75 -13.13 5.72 2.86
C ARG A 75 -13.90 5.27 4.09
N GLU A 76 -15.17 5.63 4.13
CA GLU A 76 -16.09 5.07 5.12
C GLU A 76 -16.07 3.53 5.05
N GLN A 77 -15.78 2.91 6.19
CA GLN A 77 -15.71 1.46 6.30
C GLN A 77 -17.12 0.91 6.45
N ARG A 78 -17.41 -0.21 5.76
CA ARG A 78 -18.75 -0.80 5.74
C ARG A 78 -18.96 -1.65 7.00
N GLU A 79 -19.94 -1.31 7.82
CA GLU A 79 -20.35 -2.15 8.96
C GLU A 79 -20.83 -3.56 8.51
N PRO A 80 -20.58 -4.62 9.31
CA PRO A 80 -19.77 -4.67 10.53
C PRO A 80 -18.25 -4.78 10.28
N TRP A 81 -17.77 -4.61 9.05
CA TRP A 81 -16.40 -4.91 8.62
C TRP A 81 -15.49 -3.68 8.73
N THR A 82 -15.26 -3.23 9.97
CA THR A 82 -14.35 -2.10 10.24
C THR A 82 -13.06 -2.59 10.89
N LEU A 83 -12.01 -1.78 10.82
CA LEU A 83 -10.76 -2.07 11.53
C LEU A 83 -10.94 -1.92 13.05
N LYS A 84 -11.84 -1.04 13.50
CA LYS A 84 -12.12 -0.79 14.92
C LYS A 84 -12.69 -2.03 15.62
N ASN A 85 -13.44 -2.86 14.90
CA ASN A 85 -14.04 -4.07 15.43
C ASN A 85 -13.51 -5.34 14.74
N VAL A 86 -12.26 -5.34 14.26
CA VAL A 86 -11.66 -6.50 13.56
C VAL A 86 -11.86 -7.82 14.32
N GLN A 87 -11.76 -7.78 15.65
CA GLN A 87 -11.93 -8.95 16.51
C GLN A 87 -13.37 -9.51 16.53
N SER A 88 -14.39 -8.70 16.25
CA SER A 88 -15.78 -9.18 16.29
C SER A 88 -16.17 -9.97 15.04
N TRP A 89 -15.36 -9.90 13.97
CA TRP A 89 -15.69 -10.52 12.69
C TRP A 89 -14.59 -11.42 12.13
N VAL A 90 -13.35 -11.31 12.61
CA VAL A 90 -12.35 -12.37 12.45
C VAL A 90 -12.62 -13.44 13.49
N ASN A 91 -12.95 -14.66 13.06
CA ASN A 91 -13.04 -15.84 13.93
C ASN A 91 -11.64 -16.30 14.37
N VAL A 92 -10.94 -15.48 15.15
CA VAL A 92 -9.78 -15.93 15.92
C VAL A 92 -10.33 -16.66 17.14
N GLY A 93 -10.32 -17.99 17.08
CA GLY A 93 -10.70 -18.87 18.18
C GLY A 93 -9.71 -18.85 19.34
#